data_AF-A0A2P6WGP9-F1
#
_entry.id   AF-A0A2P6WGP9-F1
#
_cell.length_a   1.000
_cell.length_b   1.000
_cell.length_c   1.000
_cell.angle_alpha   90.00
_cell.angle_beta   90.00
_cell.angle_gamma   90.00
#
_symmetry.space_group_name_H-M   'P 1'
#
loop_
_entity.id
_entity.type
_entity.pdbx_description
1 polymer ?
#
loop_
_entity_poly.entity_id
_entity_poly.type
_entity_poly.pdbx_seq_one_letter_code
_entity_poly.pdbx_strand_id
1 'polypeptide(L)'
;MSDRKLDNKTSDPLLKVLTAHYKALVSAGSDERVLRQYAALLRFLKSGNAPKFLQEPVHAKHTEMPGLFTLNDRALISVSLDQIDKFLSDERLTRKDLERIAIQRFSVPHGSMRSFSNRQLLVDKIRTLIDNERTHETIGEVARGQTKQS
;
A
#
# COMPACT_ATOMS: atom_id res chain seq x y z
N MET A 1 -13.31 30.03 -14.58
CA MET A 1 -12.06 29.29 -14.83
C MET A 1 -11.06 29.76 -13.79
N SER A 2 -10.77 28.92 -12.80
CA SER A 2 -9.86 29.27 -11.70
C SER A 2 -8.65 28.37 -11.76
N ASP A 3 -7.52 28.98 -12.10
CA ASP A 3 -6.19 28.40 -12.02
C ASP A 3 -5.91 27.89 -10.61
N ARG A 4 -5.84 26.56 -10.49
CA ARG A 4 -5.38 25.89 -9.28
C ARG A 4 -3.87 26.01 -9.24
N LYS A 5 -3.39 27.05 -8.57
CA LYS A 5 -2.00 27.23 -8.14
C LYS A 5 -1.68 26.08 -7.16
N LEU A 6 -1.31 24.92 -7.70
CA LEU A 6 -0.86 23.77 -6.92
C LEU A 6 0.47 24.14 -6.26
N ASP A 7 0.52 23.85 -4.98
CA ASP A 7 1.50 24.31 -4.00
C ASP A 7 2.92 23.88 -4.38
N ASN A 8 3.71 24.80 -4.93
CA ASN A 8 5.10 24.61 -5.33
C ASN A 8 6.07 24.52 -4.13
N LYS A 9 5.55 24.23 -2.92
CA LYS A 9 6.29 24.25 -1.66
C LYS A 9 6.93 22.92 -1.29
N THR A 10 6.33 21.79 -1.67
CA THR A 10 6.85 20.44 -1.35
C THR A 10 7.99 19.99 -2.25
N SER A 11 8.08 20.53 -3.47
CA SER A 11 9.15 20.21 -4.43
C SER A 11 10.50 20.85 -4.06
N ASP A 12 10.46 21.95 -3.30
CA ASP A 12 11.63 22.76 -2.92
C ASP A 12 12.64 22.03 -1.99
N PRO A 13 12.24 21.32 -0.91
CA PRO A 13 13.19 20.59 -0.06
C PRO A 13 13.89 19.44 -0.79
N LEU A 14 13.19 18.66 -1.62
CA LEU A 14 13.81 17.58 -2.38
C LEU A 14 14.79 18.12 -3.44
N LEU A 15 14.42 19.19 -4.14
CA LEU A 15 15.30 19.88 -5.08
C LEU A 15 16.56 20.43 -4.40
N LYS A 16 16.44 20.93 -3.16
CA LYS A 16 17.58 21.37 -2.34
C LYS A 16 18.52 20.21 -2.01
N VAL A 17 17.99 19.06 -1.60
CA VAL A 17 18.78 17.84 -1.33
C VAL A 17 19.50 17.37 -2.59
N LEU A 18 18.79 17.20 -3.71
CA LEU A 18 19.40 16.79 -4.98
C LEU A 18 20.45 17.79 -5.49
N THR A 19 20.23 19.09 -5.27
CA THR A 19 21.23 20.12 -5.60
C THR A 19 22.48 20.00 -4.71
N ALA A 20 22.32 19.67 -3.43
CA ALA A 20 23.45 19.44 -2.52
C ALA A 20 24.24 18.18 -2.92
N HIS A 21 23.57 17.10 -3.31
CA HIS A 21 24.22 15.90 -3.85
C HIS A 21 25.03 16.19 -5.11
N TYR A 22 24.47 16.96 -6.04
CA TYR A 22 25.21 17.39 -7.23
C TYR A 22 26.49 18.13 -6.88
N LYS A 23 26.43 19.09 -5.94
CA LYS A 23 27.63 19.82 -5.47
C LYS A 23 28.65 18.89 -4.85
N ALA A 24 28.22 17.91 -4.05
CA ALA A 24 29.11 16.91 -3.47
C ALA A 24 29.81 16.05 -4.55
N LEU A 25 29.08 15.63 -5.59
CA LEU A 25 29.65 14.86 -6.71
C LEU A 25 30.67 15.67 -7.52
N VAL A 26 30.41 16.97 -7.72
CA VAL A 26 31.36 17.89 -8.37
C VAL A 26 32.63 18.03 -7.51
N SER A 27 32.48 18.27 -6.21
CA SER A 27 33.63 18.40 -5.29
C SER A 27 34.45 17.10 -5.17
N ALA A 28 33.81 15.94 -5.34
CA ALA A 28 34.47 14.65 -5.35
C ALA A 28 35.18 14.31 -6.67
N GLY A 29 35.13 15.19 -7.69
CA GLY A 29 35.74 14.94 -8.99
C GLY A 29 35.11 13.76 -9.74
N SER A 30 33.80 13.57 -9.59
CA SER A 30 33.07 12.49 -10.26
C SER A 30 33.10 12.64 -11.79
N ASP A 31 32.85 11.54 -12.50
CA ASP A 31 32.83 11.48 -13.96
C ASP A 31 31.97 12.60 -14.58
N GLU A 32 32.55 13.34 -15.52
CA GLU A 32 31.92 14.46 -16.21
C GLU A 32 30.65 14.06 -16.97
N ARG A 33 30.58 12.83 -17.49
CA ARG A 33 29.38 12.30 -18.14
C ARG A 33 28.22 12.17 -17.15
N VAL A 34 28.51 11.70 -15.94
CA VAL A 34 27.52 11.56 -14.86
C VAL A 34 27.06 12.93 -14.39
N LEU A 35 27.98 13.89 -14.24
CA LEU A 35 27.64 15.27 -13.87
C LEU A 35 26.74 15.94 -14.91
N ARG A 36 27.01 15.74 -16.20
CA ARG A 36 26.16 16.28 -17.29
C ARG A 36 24.75 15.70 -17.27
N GLN A 37 24.61 14.39 -17.08
CA GLN A 37 23.31 13.73 -16.97
C GLN A 37 22.53 14.20 -15.72
N TYR A 38 23.22 14.34 -14.59
CA TYR A 38 22.64 14.81 -13.35
C TYR A 38 22.17 16.28 -13.45
N ALA A 39 22.96 17.13 -14.10
CA ALA A 39 22.58 18.52 -14.36
C ALA A 39 21.36 18.62 -15.29
N ALA A 40 21.28 17.77 -16.33
CA ALA A 40 20.13 17.69 -17.21
C ALA A 40 18.86 17.26 -16.46
N LEU A 41 18.99 16.28 -15.55
CA LEU A 41 17.90 15.85 -14.66
C LEU A 41 17.44 16.99 -13.75
N LEU A 42 18.35 17.68 -13.05
CA LEU A 42 18.00 18.82 -12.19
C LEU A 42 17.29 19.93 -12.97
N ARG A 43 17.73 20.23 -14.19
CA ARG A 43 17.08 21.22 -15.07
C ARG A 43 15.68 20.78 -15.45
N PHE A 44 15.50 19.50 -15.78
CA PHE A 44 14.21 18.92 -16.12
C PHE A 44 13.25 19.00 -14.91
N LEU A 45 13.70 18.64 -13.72
CA LEU A 45 12.90 18.72 -12.49
C LEU A 45 12.52 20.16 -12.12
N LYS A 46 13.39 21.15 -12.39
CA LYS A 46 13.11 22.58 -12.17
C LYS A 46 12.17 23.19 -13.20
N SER A 47 12.05 22.60 -14.39
CA SER A 47 11.28 23.17 -15.51
C SER A 47 9.76 23.08 -15.37
N GLY A 48 9.23 22.62 -14.22
CA GLY A 48 7.79 22.49 -13.97
C GLY A 48 7.11 21.32 -14.70
N ASN A 49 7.78 20.71 -15.69
CA ASN A 49 7.40 19.43 -16.28
C ASN A 49 7.84 18.24 -15.41
N ALA A 50 7.67 18.38 -14.09
CA ALA A 50 7.93 17.29 -13.16
C ALA A 50 7.03 16.11 -13.59
N PRO A 51 7.63 14.96 -13.93
CA PRO A 51 6.84 13.78 -14.26
C PRO A 51 5.90 13.48 -13.09
N LYS A 52 4.72 12.95 -13.41
CA LYS A 52 3.68 12.61 -12.42
C LYS A 52 4.15 11.70 -11.27
N PHE A 53 5.36 11.11 -11.32
CA PHE A 53 5.95 10.34 -10.23
C PHE A 53 6.50 11.19 -9.07
N LEU A 54 6.78 12.49 -9.28
CA LEU A 54 7.24 13.40 -8.21
C LEU A 54 6.12 14.17 -7.54
N GLN A 55 4.93 14.14 -8.12
CA GLN A 55 3.75 14.45 -7.34
C GLN A 55 3.70 13.31 -6.33
N GLU A 56 3.85 13.64 -5.03
CA GLU A 56 3.31 12.76 -4.00
C GLU A 56 1.96 12.28 -4.52
N PRO A 57 1.66 10.97 -4.48
CA PRO A 57 0.39 10.47 -4.98
C PRO A 57 -0.66 11.34 -4.33
N VAL A 58 -1.22 12.26 -5.13
CA VAL A 58 -2.18 13.28 -4.71
C VAL A 58 -3.16 12.44 -3.98
N HIS A 59 -3.18 12.54 -2.64
CA HIS A 59 -3.88 11.59 -1.79
C HIS A 59 -5.18 11.35 -2.50
N ALA A 60 -5.28 10.19 -3.15
CA ALA A 60 -6.53 9.77 -3.70
C ALA A 60 -7.39 9.93 -2.47
N LYS A 61 -8.49 10.67 -2.60
CA LYS A 61 -9.52 10.70 -1.58
C LYS A 61 -9.99 9.25 -1.47
N HIS A 62 -9.18 8.42 -0.83
CA HIS A 62 -9.57 7.29 -0.05
C HIS A 62 -10.48 7.99 0.94
N THR A 63 -11.77 7.95 0.63
CA THR A 63 -12.78 7.71 1.64
C THR A 63 -12.08 7.00 2.78
N GLU A 64 -11.92 7.69 3.90
CA GLU A 64 -11.16 7.24 5.06
C GLU A 64 -11.65 5.83 5.40
N MET A 65 -10.95 4.82 4.88
CA MET A 65 -11.10 3.48 5.39
C MET A 65 -10.20 3.49 6.60
N PRO A 66 -10.75 3.25 7.80
CA PRO A 66 -9.94 3.19 9.00
C PRO A 66 -8.83 2.18 8.70
N GLY A 67 -7.57 2.63 8.72
CA GLY A 67 -6.43 1.74 8.56
C GLY A 67 -6.55 0.62 9.59
N LEU A 68 -6.02 -0.57 9.30
CA LEU A 68 -6.11 -1.74 10.20
C LEU A 68 -5.70 -1.42 11.64
N PHE A 69 -4.78 -0.45 11.81
CA PHE A 69 -4.31 0.09 13.08
C PHE A 69 -5.37 0.82 13.93
N THR A 70 -6.46 1.28 13.31
CA THR A 70 -7.59 1.99 13.95
C THR A 70 -8.85 1.12 14.07
N LEU A 71 -8.87 -0.05 13.45
CA LEU A 71 -10.00 -0.97 13.56
C LEU A 71 -9.96 -1.68 14.91
N ASN A 72 -11.04 -1.57 15.68
CA ASN A 72 -11.29 -2.40 16.85
C ASN A 72 -11.56 -3.85 16.42
N ASP A 73 -11.33 -4.83 17.32
CA ASP A 73 -11.49 -6.26 17.00
C ASP A 73 -12.85 -6.60 16.41
N ARG A 74 -13.91 -5.97 16.92
CA ARG A 74 -15.28 -6.13 16.40
C ARG A 74 -15.45 -5.60 14.98
N ALA A 75 -14.78 -4.50 14.65
CA ALA A 75 -14.83 -3.93 13.31
C ALA A 75 -14.12 -4.83 12.30
N LEU A 76 -13.11 -5.60 12.74
CA LEU A 76 -12.37 -6.52 11.89
C LEU A 76 -13.23 -7.68 11.35
N ILE A 77 -14.25 -8.08 12.11
CA ILE A 77 -15.18 -9.17 11.73
C ILE A 77 -16.00 -8.78 10.49
N SER A 78 -16.38 -7.51 10.36
CA SER A 78 -17.22 -7.02 9.26
C SER A 78 -16.42 -6.46 8.07
N VAL A 79 -15.10 -6.57 8.08
CA VAL A 79 -14.26 -6.13 6.97
C VAL A 79 -14.48 -7.07 5.77
N SER A 80 -14.61 -6.50 4.58
CA SER A 80 -14.78 -7.28 3.36
C SER A 80 -13.52 -8.03 2.99
N LEU A 81 -13.67 -9.17 2.31
CA LEU A 81 -12.53 -9.98 1.88
C LEU A 81 -11.56 -9.19 0.99
N ASP A 82 -12.06 -8.31 0.13
CA ASP A 82 -11.22 -7.45 -0.74
C ASP A 82 -10.43 -6.40 0.05
N GLN A 83 -11.00 -5.89 1.15
CA GLN A 83 -10.28 -4.97 2.04
C GLN A 83 -9.15 -5.71 2.77
N ILE A 84 -9.41 -6.94 3.23
CA ILE A 84 -8.39 -7.76 3.87
C ILE A 84 -7.27 -8.10 2.90
N ASP A 85 -7.59 -8.47 1.66
CA ASP A 85 -6.57 -8.78 0.65
C ASP A 85 -5.69 -7.55 0.32
N LYS A 86 -6.29 -6.35 0.30
CA LYS A 86 -5.53 -5.08 0.22
C LYS A 86 -4.60 -4.89 1.41
N PHE A 87 -5.07 -5.18 2.63
CA PHE A 87 -4.23 -5.10 3.82
C PHE A 87 -3.04 -6.06 3.76
N LEU A 88 -3.24 -7.30 3.29
CA LEU A 88 -2.15 -8.28 3.16
C LEU A 88 -1.02 -7.84 2.21
N SER A 89 -1.34 -6.96 1.26
CA SER A 89 -0.37 -6.38 0.33
C SER A 89 0.48 -5.27 0.94
N ASP A 90 0.13 -4.77 2.14
CA ASP A 90 0.93 -3.76 2.87
C ASP A 90 2.07 -4.44 3.64
N GLU A 91 3.31 -4.14 3.25
CA GLU A 91 4.52 -4.63 3.91
C GLU A 91 4.70 -4.08 5.33
N ARG A 92 4.01 -2.99 5.68
CA ARG A 92 4.05 -2.39 7.02
C ARG A 92 3.27 -3.18 8.06
N LEU A 93 2.42 -4.12 7.64
CA LEU A 93 1.72 -4.98 8.58
C LEU A 93 2.70 -5.87 9.33
N THR A 94 2.63 -5.75 10.66
CA THR A 94 3.43 -6.60 11.52
C THR A 94 2.84 -8.01 11.56
N ARG A 95 3.66 -8.97 11.97
CA ARG A 95 3.20 -10.34 12.22
C ARG A 95 1.99 -10.38 13.17
N LYS A 96 2.00 -9.55 14.21
CA LYS A 96 0.91 -9.48 15.20
C LYS A 96 -0.40 -9.04 14.55
N ASP A 97 -0.35 -8.11 13.59
CA ASP A 97 -1.53 -7.63 12.87
C ASP A 97 -2.11 -8.74 11.98
N LEU A 98 -1.26 -9.48 11.29
CA LEU A 98 -1.67 -10.63 10.49
C LEU A 98 -2.30 -11.74 11.34
N GLU A 99 -1.70 -12.06 12.50
CA GLU A 99 -2.30 -13.01 13.44
C GLU A 99 -3.67 -12.51 13.96
N ARG A 100 -3.78 -11.22 14.25
CA ARG A 100 -5.04 -10.59 14.67
C ARG A 100 -6.13 -10.71 13.60
N ILE A 101 -5.80 -10.51 12.32
CA ILE A 101 -6.72 -10.75 11.19
C ILE A 101 -7.20 -12.20 11.19
N ALA A 102 -6.27 -13.15 11.24
CA ALA A 102 -6.60 -14.59 11.23
C ALA A 102 -7.54 -14.96 12.38
N ILE A 103 -7.28 -14.46 13.59
CA ILE A 103 -8.05 -14.77 14.78
C ILE A 103 -9.43 -14.10 14.74
N GLN A 104 -9.48 -12.79 14.48
CA GLN A 104 -10.72 -12.03 14.63
C GLN A 104 -11.66 -12.21 13.43
N ARG A 105 -11.15 -12.18 12.19
CA ARG A 105 -12.00 -12.31 10.99
C ARG A 105 -12.37 -13.76 10.68
N PHE A 106 -11.40 -14.65 10.78
CA PHE A 106 -11.54 -16.04 10.33
C PHE A 106 -11.67 -17.02 11.50
N SER A 107 -11.80 -16.52 12.73
CA SER A 107 -11.98 -17.32 13.96
C SER A 107 -10.90 -18.40 14.16
N VAL A 108 -9.68 -18.16 13.68
CA VAL A 108 -8.57 -19.09 13.86
C VAL A 108 -8.15 -19.12 15.34
N PRO A 109 -7.91 -20.31 15.94
CA PRO A 109 -7.48 -20.40 17.34
C PRO A 109 -6.17 -19.64 17.61
N HIS A 110 -6.10 -19.01 18.77
CA HIS A 110 -4.88 -18.38 19.26
C HIS A 110 -3.71 -19.37 19.23
N GLY A 111 -2.58 -18.96 18.66
CA GLY A 111 -1.38 -19.79 18.57
C GLY A 111 -1.30 -20.70 17.33
N SER A 112 -2.40 -20.97 16.63
CA SER A 112 -2.38 -21.79 15.40
C SER A 112 -1.51 -21.16 14.30
N MET A 113 -1.43 -19.82 14.31
CA MET A 113 -0.60 -19.06 13.38
C MET A 113 0.89 -18.96 13.76
N ARG A 114 1.30 -19.47 14.93
CA ARG A 114 2.70 -19.41 15.39
C ARG A 114 3.63 -20.36 14.62
N SER A 115 3.09 -21.43 14.05
CA SER A 115 3.85 -22.43 13.28
C SER A 115 4.39 -21.88 11.95
N PHE A 116 3.81 -20.81 11.42
CA PHE A 116 4.29 -20.15 10.19
C PHE A 116 5.52 -19.30 10.52
N SER A 117 6.72 -19.79 10.23
CA SER A 117 7.98 -19.14 10.61
C SER A 117 8.24 -17.80 9.92
N ASN A 118 7.76 -17.62 8.68
CA ASN A 118 7.91 -16.39 7.89
C ASN A 118 6.55 -15.68 7.72
N ARG A 119 6.57 -14.34 7.71
CA ARG A 119 5.45 -13.47 7.35
C ARG A 119 4.78 -13.91 6.05
N GLN A 120 5.55 -14.28 5.02
CA GLN A 120 4.96 -14.65 3.73
C GLN A 120 4.05 -15.87 3.84
N LEU A 121 4.46 -16.90 4.59
CA LEU A 121 3.63 -18.09 4.83
C LEU A 121 2.35 -17.74 5.60
N LEU A 122 2.43 -16.77 6.51
CA LEU A 122 1.28 -16.28 7.25
C LEU A 122 0.30 -15.55 6.33
N VAL A 123 0.81 -14.70 5.42
CA VAL A 123 0.01 -14.04 4.38
C VAL A 123 -0.65 -15.05 3.46
N ASP A 124 0.09 -16.03 2.96
CA ASP A 124 -0.44 -17.06 2.07
C ASP A 124 -1.52 -17.90 2.76
N LYS A 125 -1.35 -18.18 4.06
CA LYS A 125 -2.39 -18.84 4.85
C LYS A 125 -3.66 -18.00 4.95
N ILE A 126 -3.55 -16.70 5.20
CA ILE A 126 -4.72 -15.82 5.27
C ILE A 126 -5.40 -15.71 3.89
N ARG A 127 -4.64 -15.66 2.80
CA ARG A 127 -5.21 -15.73 1.44
C ARG A 127 -6.00 -17.01 1.20
N THR A 128 -5.48 -18.15 1.68
CA THR A 128 -6.22 -19.42 1.61
C THR A 128 -7.54 -19.33 2.38
N LEU A 129 -7.58 -18.67 3.54
CA LEU A 129 -8.82 -18.47 4.30
C LEU A 129 -9.82 -17.58 3.54
N ILE A 130 -9.33 -16.52 2.89
CA ILE A 130 -10.15 -15.65 2.02
C ILE A 130 -10.77 -16.47 0.89
N ASP A 131 -9.99 -17.28 0.18
CA ASP A 131 -10.46 -18.07 -0.95
C ASP A 131 -11.47 -19.14 -0.54
N ASN A 132 -11.26 -19.78 0.62
CA ASN A 132 -12.22 -20.71 1.21
C ASN A 132 -13.55 -20.00 1.50
N GLU A 133 -13.51 -18.80 2.10
CA GLU A 133 -14.73 -18.04 2.41
C GLU A 133 -15.47 -17.59 1.14
N ARG A 134 -14.76 -17.08 0.13
CA ARG A 134 -15.34 -16.75 -1.19
C ARG A 134 -16.02 -17.96 -1.84
N THR A 135 -15.41 -19.14 -1.72
CA THR A 135 -15.96 -20.39 -2.24
C THR A 135 -17.26 -20.73 -1.51
N HIS A 136 -17.29 -20.59 -0.19
CA HIS A 136 -18.50 -20.83 0.60
C HIS A 136 -19.61 -19.81 0.30
N GLU A 137 -19.29 -18.53 0.10
CA GLU A 137 -20.26 -17.51 -0.32
C GLU A 137 -20.88 -17.87 -1.68
N THR A 138 -20.05 -18.22 -2.66
CA THR A 138 -20.50 -18.60 -4.02
C THR A 138 -21.40 -19.84 -3.99
N ILE A 139 -21.02 -20.89 -3.25
CA ILE A 139 -21.84 -22.10 -3.10
C ILE A 139 -23.17 -21.75 -2.41
N GLY A 140 -23.14 -20.90 -1.39
CA GLY A 140 -24.33 -20.45 -0.67
C GLY A 140 -25.31 -19.69 -1.57
N GLU A 141 -24.81 -18.85 -2.46
CA GLU A 141 -25.64 -18.13 -3.45
C GLU A 141 -26.26 -19.07 -4.48
N VAL A 142 -25.48 -20.03 -5.00
CA VAL A 142 -25.97 -21.04 -5.95
C VAL A 142 -27.04 -21.93 -5.30
N ALA A 143 -26.84 -22.38 -4.06
CA ALA A 143 -27.79 -23.21 -3.33
C ALA A 143 -29.12 -22.47 -3.06
N ARG A 144 -29.07 -21.17 -2.73
CA ARG A 144 -30.28 -20.32 -2.56
C ARG A 144 -30.96 -19.99 -3.89
N GLY A 145 -30.21 -19.92 -4.98
CA GLY A 145 -30.74 -19.71 -6.33
C GLY A 145 -31.58 -20.90 -6.81
N GLN A 146 -31.17 -22.13 -6.48
CA GLN A 146 -31.90 -23.34 -6.88
C GLN A 146 -33.20 -23.57 -6.12
N THR A 147 -33.37 -22.99 -4.93
CA THR A 147 -34.61 -23.16 -4.13
C THR A 147 -35.78 -22.30 -4.60
N LYS A 148 -35.56 -21.32 -5.49
CA LYS A 148 -36.62 -20.43 -6.01
C LYS A 148 -37.26 -20.88 -7.33
N GLN A 149 -36.86 -22.03 -7.87
CA GLN A 149 -37.40 -22.58 -9.13
C GLN A 149 -37.99 -23.99 -8.98
N SER A 150 -38.41 -24.40 -7.78
CA SER A 150 -39.15 -25.65 -7.56
C SER A 150 -40.52 -25.38 -6.97
#